data_AF-A0A7X7UTH3-F1
#
_entry.id   AF-A0A7X7UTH3-F1
#
_cell.length_a   1.000
_cell.length_b   1.000
_cell.length_c   1.000
_cell.angle_alpha   90.00
_cell.angle_beta   90.00
_cell.angle_gamma   90.00
#
_symmetry.space_group_name_H-M   'P 1'
#
loop_
_entity.id
_entity.type
_entity.pdbx_description
1 polymer ?
#
loop_
_entity_poly.entity_id
_entity_poly.type
_entity_poly.pdbx_seq_one_letter_code
_entity_poly.pdbx_strand_id
1 'polypeptide(L)'
;MSHLTVEQRYTIEVMKSNGYKQKDIAKAIGKDRSVVSRELKRNCDRRSGEYRHDLAQRKYHERQREKPKSIRFTPGVQRAVEELLRQDYSPEQVVGTLRKRDEKTVSTERIYQYVWADKKRGGTLHAHLRSQGKRYRKRGSAKDNRGVIKNRVGIEHRPEVVEKRDRFGDLEIDLIIGKNHSQAILTINDRASGMLRMRKVGSKQADVVSKAVVEELADWEPYIRTITSDNGKEFACHELIAEKLNIRYFFARPYHSWERGSNENLNGLIRQYFKKSTDFTKITHEMVKQVETKLNKRPRKRFDYENPIFVMNRLLFNQKLHL
;
A
#
# COMPACT_ATOMS: atom_id res chain seq x y z
N MET A 1 12.18 25.79 -26.40
CA MET A 1 13.20 25.88 -27.47
C MET A 1 13.71 24.47 -27.74
N SER A 2 13.44 23.91 -28.93
CA SER A 2 13.83 22.53 -29.26
C SER A 2 15.35 22.38 -29.36
N HIS A 3 15.92 21.32 -28.79
CA HIS A 3 17.33 20.99 -28.96
C HIS A 3 17.61 20.56 -30.42
N LEU A 4 18.82 20.84 -30.94
CA LEU A 4 19.25 20.33 -32.25
C LEU A 4 19.45 18.81 -32.19
N THR A 5 19.04 18.09 -33.23
CA THR A 5 19.29 16.66 -33.37
C THR A 5 20.72 16.39 -33.85
N VAL A 6 21.12 15.11 -33.87
CA VAL A 6 22.45 14.72 -34.38
C VAL A 6 22.56 15.03 -35.87
N GLU A 7 21.51 14.75 -36.63
CA GLU A 7 21.40 14.98 -38.07
C GLU A 7 21.50 16.47 -38.38
N GLN A 8 20.81 17.32 -37.61
CA GLN A 8 20.91 18.78 -37.78
C GLN A 8 22.33 19.29 -37.50
N ARG A 9 23.05 18.72 -36.53
CA ARG A 9 24.46 19.08 -36.28
C ARG A 9 25.36 18.62 -37.43
N TYR A 10 25.11 17.43 -37.99
CA TYR A 10 25.82 16.96 -39.18
C TYR A 10 25.60 17.89 -40.37
N THR A 11 24.36 18.32 -40.62
CA THR A 11 24.04 19.31 -41.66
C THR A 11 24.78 20.65 -41.44
N ILE A 12 24.87 21.12 -40.19
CA ILE A 12 25.61 22.35 -39.86
C ILE A 12 27.10 22.20 -40.21
N GLU A 13 27.72 21.06 -39.92
CA GLU A 13 29.12 20.81 -40.27
C GLU A 13 29.34 20.80 -41.78
N VAL A 14 28.57 19.99 -42.51
CA VAL A 14 28.70 19.87 -43.97
C VAL A 14 28.47 21.21 -44.66
N MET A 15 27.42 21.95 -44.29
CA MET A 15 27.17 23.24 -44.93
C MET A 15 28.19 24.30 -44.52
N LYS A 16 28.71 24.26 -43.28
CA LYS A 16 29.75 25.21 -42.86
C LYS A 16 31.07 24.96 -43.57
N SER A 17 31.47 23.70 -43.77
CA SER A 17 32.70 23.35 -44.52
C SER A 17 32.61 23.76 -45.99
N ASN A 18 31.40 23.73 -46.57
CA ASN A 18 31.12 24.24 -47.92
C ASN A 18 30.90 25.76 -48.00
N GLY A 19 31.18 26.53 -46.94
CA GLY A 19 31.16 28.00 -46.98
C GLY A 19 29.77 28.66 -46.95
N TYR A 20 28.70 27.91 -46.64
CA TYR A 20 27.35 28.47 -46.57
C TYR A 20 27.20 29.45 -45.39
N LYS A 21 26.38 30.50 -45.56
CA LYS A 21 26.12 31.49 -44.51
C LYS A 21 25.15 30.90 -43.47
N GLN A 22 25.27 31.36 -42.22
CA GLN A 22 24.41 30.87 -41.11
C GLN A 22 22.91 30.99 -41.38
N LYS A 23 22.46 31.95 -42.21
CA LYS A 23 21.06 32.10 -42.62
C LYS A 23 20.57 30.91 -43.46
N ASP A 24 21.44 30.39 -44.33
CA ASP A 24 21.11 29.32 -45.27
C ASP A 24 21.13 27.98 -44.55
N ILE A 25 22.11 27.79 -43.65
CA ILE A 25 22.17 26.66 -42.72
C ILE A 25 20.90 26.60 -41.86
N ALA A 26 20.48 27.74 -41.31
CA ALA A 26 19.29 27.84 -40.47
C ALA A 26 18.01 27.46 -41.24
N LYS A 27 17.87 27.93 -42.49
CA LYS A 27 16.78 27.54 -43.38
C LYS A 27 16.78 26.03 -43.66
N ALA A 28 17.95 25.45 -43.95
CA ALA A 28 18.11 24.03 -44.26
C ALA A 28 17.72 23.11 -43.09
N ILE A 29 18.05 23.48 -41.86
CA ILE A 29 17.72 22.68 -40.67
C ILE A 29 16.36 23.04 -40.03
N GLY A 30 15.62 23.99 -40.62
CA GLY A 30 14.33 24.46 -40.10
C GLY A 30 14.42 25.11 -38.72
N LYS A 31 15.43 25.96 -38.49
CA LYS A 31 15.64 26.69 -37.22
C LYS A 31 15.92 28.17 -37.46
N ASP A 32 15.81 28.98 -36.42
CA ASP A 32 16.24 30.38 -36.47
C ASP A 32 17.75 30.52 -36.61
N ARG A 33 18.21 31.57 -37.31
CA ARG A 33 19.63 31.93 -37.42
C ARG A 33 20.32 32.03 -36.05
N SER A 34 19.61 32.53 -35.04
CA SER A 34 20.13 32.66 -33.67
C SER A 34 20.48 31.31 -33.03
N VAL A 35 19.81 30.21 -33.44
CA VAL A 35 20.10 28.85 -32.97
C VAL A 35 21.43 28.37 -33.53
N VAL A 36 21.64 28.52 -34.85
CA VAL A 36 22.92 28.18 -35.52
C VAL A 36 24.08 28.98 -34.95
N SER A 37 23.90 30.30 -34.79
CA SER A 37 24.91 31.17 -34.19
C SER A 37 25.34 30.70 -32.79
N ARG A 38 24.37 30.39 -31.92
CA ARG A 38 24.63 29.90 -30.55
C ARG A 38 25.27 28.52 -30.55
N GLU A 39 24.87 27.63 -31.46
CA GLU A 39 25.43 26.29 -31.61
C GLU A 39 26.91 26.38 -31.99
N LEU A 40 27.25 27.12 -33.05
CA LEU A 40 28.63 27.31 -33.49
C LEU A 40 29.50 27.93 -32.38
N LYS A 41 29.01 29.01 -31.75
CA LYS A 41 29.74 29.69 -30.67
C LYS A 41 30.05 28.76 -29.49
N ARG A 42 29.13 27.85 -29.14
CA ARG A 42 29.25 26.99 -27.96
C ARG A 42 30.03 25.70 -28.22
N ASN A 43 30.05 25.22 -29.46
CA ASN A 43 30.45 23.84 -29.77
C ASN A 43 31.65 23.70 -30.71
N CYS A 44 32.06 24.76 -31.41
CA CYS A 44 33.32 24.77 -32.14
C CYS A 44 34.51 24.32 -31.28
N ASP A 45 35.47 23.64 -31.90
CA ASP A 45 36.76 23.38 -31.29
C ASP A 45 37.43 24.72 -30.96
N ARG A 46 37.97 24.82 -29.75
CA ARG A 46 38.64 26.05 -29.29
C ARG A 46 40.04 26.19 -29.89
N ARG A 47 40.66 25.09 -30.33
CA ARG A 47 42.01 25.09 -30.90
C ARG A 47 41.99 25.38 -32.39
N SER A 48 41.18 24.65 -33.16
CA SER A 48 41.09 24.82 -34.62
C SER A 48 40.02 25.81 -35.07
N GLY A 49 39.04 26.15 -34.21
CA GLY A 49 37.87 26.95 -34.61
C GLY A 49 36.86 26.18 -35.46
N GLU A 50 37.17 24.93 -35.82
CA GLU A 50 36.34 24.09 -36.67
C GLU A 50 35.08 23.63 -35.93
N TYR A 51 34.00 23.45 -36.69
CA TYR A 51 32.79 22.85 -36.17
C TYR A 51 32.72 21.40 -36.62
N ARG A 52 32.78 20.48 -35.66
CA ARG A 52 32.57 19.05 -35.90
C ARG A 52 31.34 18.56 -35.15
N HIS A 53 30.45 17.85 -35.83
CA HIS A 53 29.16 17.43 -35.29
C HIS A 53 29.30 16.46 -34.12
N ASP A 54 30.29 15.56 -34.17
CA ASP A 54 30.61 14.57 -33.13
C ASP A 54 31.05 15.25 -31.82
N LEU A 55 31.93 16.24 -31.92
CA LEU A 55 32.37 17.06 -30.80
C LEU A 55 31.22 17.89 -30.23
N ALA A 56 30.41 18.50 -31.10
CA ALA A 56 29.26 19.28 -30.70
C ALA A 56 28.22 18.44 -29.94
N GLN A 57 27.97 17.20 -30.40
CA GLN A 57 27.10 16.25 -29.72
C GLN A 57 27.63 15.86 -28.35
N ARG A 58 28.93 15.54 -28.24
CA ARG A 58 29.58 15.22 -26.96
C ARG A 58 29.47 16.36 -25.96
N LYS A 59 29.82 17.59 -26.36
CA LYS A 59 29.68 18.81 -25.54
C LYS A 59 28.23 19.06 -25.13
N TYR A 60 27.26 18.75 -25.98
CA TYR A 60 25.84 18.83 -25.64
C TYR A 60 25.45 17.80 -24.57
N HIS A 61 25.81 16.53 -24.75
CA HIS A 61 25.53 15.47 -23.77
C HIS A 61 26.17 15.76 -22.41
N GLU A 62 27.41 16.22 -22.40
CA GLU A 62 28.12 16.60 -21.18
C GLU A 62 27.38 17.72 -20.44
N ARG A 63 26.99 18.79 -21.13
CA ARG A 63 26.17 19.85 -20.52
C ARG A 63 24.82 19.35 -20.03
N GLN A 64 24.16 18.41 -20.73
CA GLN A 64 22.89 17.83 -20.23
C GLN A 64 23.09 16.94 -19.00
N ARG A 65 24.27 16.29 -18.88
CA ARG A 65 24.66 15.50 -17.72
C ARG A 65 24.95 16.38 -16.52
N GLU A 66 25.68 17.48 -16.72
CA GLU A 66 26.18 18.39 -15.68
C GLU A 66 25.20 19.50 -15.31
N LYS A 67 24.20 19.78 -16.17
CA LYS A 67 23.18 20.78 -15.88
C LYS A 67 22.57 20.51 -14.50
N PRO A 68 22.51 21.51 -13.60
CA PRO A 68 21.82 21.37 -12.34
C PRO A 68 20.39 20.88 -12.54
N LYS A 69 20.05 19.74 -11.94
CA LYS A 69 18.70 19.18 -11.96
C LYS A 69 18.05 19.45 -10.61
N SER A 70 16.78 19.82 -10.62
CA SER A 70 16.00 19.94 -9.37
C SER A 70 15.93 18.56 -8.70
N ILE A 71 16.49 18.43 -7.50
CA ILE A 71 16.46 17.19 -6.73
C ILE A 71 15.29 17.30 -5.74
N ARG A 72 14.18 16.63 -6.06
CA ARG A 72 13.03 16.55 -5.13
C ARG A 72 13.25 15.51 -4.03
N PHE A 73 14.04 14.49 -4.30
CA PHE A 73 14.33 13.43 -3.34
C PHE A 73 15.58 13.73 -2.50
N THR A 74 15.50 14.82 -1.73
CA THR A 74 16.60 15.30 -0.88
C THR A 74 16.88 14.31 0.25
N PRO A 75 18.04 14.39 0.92
CA PRO A 75 18.34 13.53 2.08
C PRO A 75 17.28 13.60 3.19
N GLY A 76 16.66 14.76 3.40
CA GLY A 76 15.54 14.91 4.35
C GLY A 76 14.31 14.08 3.95
N VAL A 77 13.91 14.15 2.68
CA VAL A 77 12.78 13.34 2.17
C VAL A 77 13.13 11.85 2.19
N GLN A 78 14.38 11.47 1.90
CA GLN A 78 14.84 10.08 2.00
C GLN A 78 14.67 9.53 3.42
N ARG A 79 15.13 10.27 4.44
CA ARG A 79 14.98 9.86 5.85
C ARG A 79 13.51 9.68 6.25
N ALA A 80 12.64 10.64 5.91
CA ALA A 80 11.21 10.54 6.21
C ALA A 80 10.55 9.34 5.51
N VAL A 81 10.92 9.09 4.25
CA VAL A 81 10.45 7.91 3.49
C VAL A 81 10.94 6.62 4.15
N GLU A 82 12.21 6.53 4.52
CA GLU A 82 12.76 5.34 5.17
C GLU A 82 12.15 5.06 6.54
N GLU A 83 11.94 6.08 7.35
CA GLU A 83 11.30 5.95 8.66
C GLU A 83 9.92 5.30 8.53
N LEU A 84 9.07 5.82 7.62
CA LEU A 84 7.73 5.28 7.39
C LEU A 84 7.77 3.89 6.74
N LEU A 85 8.71 3.65 5.81
CA LEU A 85 8.92 2.31 5.25
C LEU A 85 9.28 1.31 6.34
N ARG A 86 10.14 1.65 7.30
CA ARG A 86 10.52 0.77 8.43
C ARG A 86 9.38 0.52 9.42
N GLN A 87 8.38 1.39 9.43
CA GLN A 87 7.09 1.14 10.07
C GLN A 87 6.15 0.25 9.22
N ASP A 88 6.68 -0.38 8.16
CA ASP A 88 6.00 -1.24 7.19
C ASP A 88 4.94 -0.54 6.33
N TYR A 89 5.01 0.79 6.20
CA TYR A 89 4.08 1.50 5.33
C TYR A 89 4.41 1.17 3.88
N SER A 90 3.38 0.98 3.06
CA SER A 90 3.58 0.87 1.60
C SER A 90 4.02 2.22 1.04
N PRO A 91 4.75 2.26 -0.10
CA PRO A 91 5.11 3.53 -0.75
C PRO A 91 3.92 4.47 -0.98
N GLU A 92 2.73 3.94 -1.26
CA GLU A 92 1.51 4.76 -1.40
C GLU A 92 1.07 5.36 -0.05
N GLN A 93 1.15 4.59 1.03
CA GLN A 93 0.88 5.10 2.39
C GLN A 93 1.90 6.14 2.82
N VAL A 94 3.19 5.95 2.49
CA VAL A 94 4.25 6.93 2.77
C VAL A 94 3.93 8.26 2.10
N VAL A 95 3.61 8.26 0.79
CA VAL A 95 3.25 9.48 0.05
C VAL A 95 2.01 10.13 0.65
N GLY A 96 0.97 9.36 0.95
CA GLY A 96 -0.26 9.88 1.53
C GLY A 96 -0.08 10.50 2.91
N THR A 97 0.65 9.81 3.80
CA THR A 97 0.97 10.32 5.14
C THR A 97 1.77 11.62 5.07
N LEU A 98 2.80 11.69 4.22
CA LEU A 98 3.62 12.89 4.10
C LEU A 98 2.81 14.07 3.54
N ARG A 99 2.00 13.85 2.49
CA ARG A 99 1.13 14.89 1.94
C ARG A 99 0.12 15.43 2.95
N LYS A 100 -0.47 14.53 3.74
CA LYS A 100 -1.44 14.90 4.77
C LYS A 100 -0.82 15.76 5.88
N ARG A 101 0.48 15.57 6.16
CA ARG A 101 1.26 16.38 7.10
C ARG A 101 1.85 17.65 6.48
N ASP A 102 1.51 17.96 5.23
CA ASP A 102 2.12 19.03 4.43
C ASP A 102 3.66 18.92 4.32
N GLU A 103 4.17 17.68 4.36
CA GLU A 103 5.59 17.39 4.24
C GLU A 103 6.00 17.12 2.78
N LYS A 104 7.22 17.52 2.43
CA LYS A 104 7.77 17.28 1.09
C LYS A 104 7.91 15.78 0.81
N THR A 105 7.44 15.34 -0.35
CA THR A 105 7.53 13.94 -0.79
C THR A 105 7.82 13.82 -2.28
N VAL A 106 7.99 12.58 -2.74
CA VAL A 106 8.18 12.21 -4.16
C VAL A 106 7.04 11.31 -4.62
N SER A 107 7.01 10.96 -5.91
CA SER A 107 6.02 10.00 -6.40
C SER A 107 6.23 8.61 -5.80
N THR A 108 5.16 7.84 -5.72
CA THR A 108 5.18 6.43 -5.27
C THR A 108 6.19 5.60 -6.06
N GLU A 109 6.24 5.79 -7.38
CA GLU A 109 7.20 5.13 -8.27
C GLU A 109 8.66 5.47 -7.92
N ARG A 110 8.92 6.73 -7.54
CA ARG A 110 10.28 7.13 -7.14
C ARG A 110 10.72 6.41 -5.85
N ILE A 111 9.81 6.19 -4.92
CA ILE A 111 10.08 5.39 -3.70
C ILE A 111 10.34 3.93 -4.07
N TYR A 112 9.56 3.33 -4.99
CA TYR A 112 9.84 1.97 -5.46
C TYR A 112 11.23 1.86 -6.09
N GLN A 113 11.60 2.77 -7.00
CA GLN A 113 12.94 2.80 -7.59
C GLN A 113 14.03 2.91 -6.52
N TYR A 114 13.79 3.69 -5.47
CA TYR A 114 14.72 3.83 -4.35
C TYR A 114 14.88 2.51 -3.57
N VAL A 115 13.78 1.86 -3.20
CA VAL A 115 13.79 0.58 -2.50
C VAL A 115 14.48 -0.51 -3.32
N TRP A 116 14.25 -0.56 -4.63
CA TRP A 116 14.92 -1.53 -5.50
C TRP A 116 16.40 -1.23 -5.70
N ALA A 117 16.78 0.05 -5.76
CA ALA A 117 18.19 0.44 -5.79
C ALA A 117 18.90 0.10 -4.47
N ASP A 118 18.25 0.31 -3.33
CA ASP A 118 18.71 -0.11 -2.00
C ASP A 118 18.94 -1.62 -1.95
N LYS A 119 17.94 -2.42 -2.37
CA LYS A 119 18.07 -3.89 -2.45
C LYS A 119 19.26 -4.32 -3.31
N LYS A 120 19.46 -3.69 -4.48
CA LYS A 120 20.60 -4.01 -5.37
C LYS A 120 21.95 -3.74 -4.71
N ARG A 121 22.02 -2.82 -3.75
CA ARG A 121 23.22 -2.52 -2.94
C ARG A 121 23.31 -3.35 -1.65
N GLY A 122 22.42 -4.32 -1.44
CA GLY A 122 22.38 -5.16 -0.24
C GLY A 122 21.53 -4.61 0.92
N GLY A 123 20.80 -3.52 0.71
CA GLY A 123 19.93 -2.93 1.73
C GLY A 123 18.63 -3.69 1.97
N THR A 124 17.99 -3.38 3.10
CA THR A 124 16.87 -4.15 3.66
C THR A 124 15.50 -3.49 3.48
N LEU A 125 15.40 -2.32 2.83
CA LEU A 125 14.13 -1.59 2.72
C LEU A 125 13.03 -2.42 2.05
N HIS A 126 13.40 -3.29 1.12
CA HIS A 126 12.46 -4.17 0.43
C HIS A 126 11.76 -5.16 1.37
N ALA A 127 12.37 -5.55 2.50
CA ALA A 127 11.80 -6.48 3.48
C ALA A 127 10.55 -5.92 4.17
N HIS A 128 10.42 -4.59 4.22
CA HIS A 128 9.27 -3.89 4.80
C HIS A 128 8.06 -3.79 3.84
N LEU A 129 8.23 -4.16 2.57
CA LEU A 129 7.12 -4.19 1.61
C LEU A 129 6.25 -5.45 1.81
N ARG A 130 4.93 -5.26 1.75
CA ARG A 130 3.92 -6.33 1.90
C ARG A 130 4.08 -7.45 0.87
N SER A 131 4.20 -7.08 -0.41
CA SER A 131 4.37 -8.01 -1.52
C SER A 131 5.85 -8.11 -1.87
N GLN A 132 6.53 -9.14 -1.37
CA GLN A 132 7.90 -9.51 -1.71
C GLN A 132 8.04 -10.03 -3.16
N GLY A 133 7.38 -9.40 -4.13
CA GLY A 133 7.38 -9.82 -5.55
C GLY A 133 6.56 -11.06 -5.88
N LYS A 134 5.69 -11.53 -4.98
CA LYS A 134 4.79 -12.67 -5.27
C LYS A 134 3.79 -12.30 -6.36
N ARG A 135 3.86 -12.98 -7.51
CA ARG A 135 2.81 -12.95 -8.54
C ARG A 135 1.51 -13.49 -7.95
N TYR A 136 0.41 -12.80 -8.22
CA TYR A 136 -0.93 -13.26 -7.89
C TYR A 136 -1.18 -14.60 -8.61
N ARG A 137 -1.32 -15.69 -7.85
CA ARG A 137 -1.82 -16.97 -8.38
C ARG A 137 -3.34 -16.94 -8.27
N LYS A 138 -4.05 -17.07 -9.40
CA LYS A 138 -5.48 -17.41 -9.39
C LYS A 138 -5.62 -18.74 -8.62
N ARG A 139 -6.41 -18.75 -7.55
CA ARG A 139 -6.80 -20.00 -6.89
C ARG A 139 -8.06 -20.50 -7.58
N GLY A 140 -8.05 -21.75 -8.01
CA GLY A 140 -9.27 -22.44 -8.40
C GLY A 140 -10.18 -22.64 -7.17
N SER A 141 -11.48 -22.67 -7.40
CA SER A 141 -12.48 -23.02 -6.39
C SER A 141 -12.35 -24.50 -6.05
N ALA A 142 -11.71 -24.84 -4.93
CA ALA A 142 -11.84 -26.16 -4.35
C ALA A 142 -13.23 -26.25 -3.69
N LYS A 143 -13.99 -27.30 -4.05
CA LYS A 143 -15.28 -27.62 -3.42
C LYS A 143 -15.01 -28.13 -2.01
N ASP A 144 -15.64 -27.52 -1.01
CA ASP A 144 -15.55 -27.98 0.37
C ASP A 144 -16.97 -28.20 0.89
N ASN A 145 -17.30 -29.46 1.17
CA ASN A 145 -18.60 -29.89 1.71
C ASN A 145 -18.60 -29.78 3.23
N ARG A 146 -18.40 -28.56 3.77
CA ARG A 146 -18.49 -28.34 5.21
C ARG A 146 -19.95 -28.40 5.66
N GLY A 147 -20.24 -29.25 6.64
CA GLY A 147 -21.58 -29.42 7.21
C GLY A 147 -22.22 -28.13 7.72
N VAL A 148 -23.55 -28.14 7.83
CA VAL A 148 -24.38 -26.96 8.14
C VAL A 148 -24.31 -26.63 9.64
N ILE A 149 -24.01 -25.37 9.97
CA ILE A 149 -24.11 -24.82 11.34
C ILE A 149 -25.59 -24.72 11.72
N LYS A 150 -25.97 -25.27 12.88
CA LYS A 150 -27.35 -25.20 13.41
C LYS A 150 -27.73 -23.74 13.71
N ASN A 151 -29.00 -23.39 13.54
CA ASN A 151 -29.58 -22.07 13.87
C ASN A 151 -28.87 -20.85 13.23
N ARG A 152 -28.12 -21.05 12.15
CA ARG A 152 -27.41 -19.95 11.50
C ARG A 152 -28.40 -18.95 10.90
N VAL A 153 -28.10 -17.66 11.07
CA VAL A 153 -28.79 -16.57 10.37
C VAL A 153 -27.90 -16.10 9.22
N GLY A 154 -28.40 -16.21 7.99
CA GLY A 154 -27.65 -15.81 6.80
C GLY A 154 -27.54 -14.29 6.64
N ILE A 155 -26.54 -13.86 5.86
CA ILE A 155 -26.22 -12.45 5.61
C ILE A 155 -27.36 -11.69 4.92
N GLU A 156 -28.26 -12.39 4.22
CA GLU A 156 -29.47 -11.83 3.62
C GLU A 156 -30.44 -11.21 4.65
N HIS A 157 -30.36 -11.62 5.92
CA HIS A 157 -31.15 -11.03 7.00
C HIS A 157 -30.42 -9.90 7.72
N ARG A 158 -29.21 -9.54 7.27
CA ARG A 158 -28.42 -8.46 7.85
C ARG A 158 -29.06 -7.11 7.50
N PRO A 159 -29.21 -6.19 8.47
CA PRO A 159 -29.72 -4.86 8.20
C PRO A 159 -28.88 -4.09 7.18
N GLU A 160 -29.53 -3.35 6.29
CA GLU A 160 -28.86 -2.56 5.25
C GLU A 160 -27.88 -1.52 5.80
N VAL A 161 -28.11 -1.01 7.02
CA VAL A 161 -27.20 -0.07 7.69
C VAL A 161 -25.77 -0.64 7.84
N VAL A 162 -25.62 -1.97 7.91
CA VAL A 162 -24.30 -2.62 8.01
C VAL A 162 -23.49 -2.51 6.71
N GLU A 163 -24.14 -2.36 5.56
CA GLU A 163 -23.46 -2.14 4.28
C GLU A 163 -22.93 -0.73 4.10
N LYS A 164 -23.53 0.25 4.79
CA LYS A 164 -23.13 1.66 4.71
C LYS A 164 -21.73 1.91 5.28
N ARG A 165 -21.30 1.10 6.25
CA ARG A 165 -19.99 1.20 6.92
C ARG A 165 -19.74 2.59 7.50
N ASP A 166 -20.77 3.18 8.08
CA ASP A 166 -20.81 4.55 8.61
C ASP A 166 -20.92 4.63 10.14
N ARG A 167 -21.06 3.49 10.83
CA ARG A 167 -21.07 3.38 12.30
C ARG A 167 -20.09 2.34 12.81
N PHE A 168 -19.60 2.56 14.02
CA PHE A 168 -18.79 1.57 14.73
C PHE A 168 -19.67 0.44 15.29
N GLY A 169 -19.10 -0.76 15.40
CA GLY A 169 -19.70 -1.90 16.09
C GLY A 169 -20.30 -2.97 15.18
N ASP A 170 -20.17 -2.82 13.86
CA ASP A 170 -20.49 -3.89 12.91
C ASP A 170 -19.22 -4.66 12.58
N LEU A 171 -19.00 -5.75 13.30
CA LEU A 171 -17.74 -6.48 13.32
C LEU A 171 -17.76 -7.66 12.35
N GLU A 172 -16.62 -7.95 11.73
CA GLU A 172 -16.36 -9.21 11.07
C GLU A 172 -15.33 -10.01 11.86
N ILE A 173 -15.57 -11.31 12.05
CA ILE A 173 -14.62 -12.18 12.72
C ILE A 173 -14.09 -13.27 11.79
N ASP A 174 -12.82 -13.61 11.99
CA ASP A 174 -12.11 -14.64 11.25
C ASP A 174 -11.11 -15.38 12.14
N LEU A 175 -10.71 -16.57 11.69
CA LEU A 175 -9.73 -17.39 12.37
C LEU A 175 -8.55 -17.69 11.45
N ILE A 176 -7.40 -17.11 11.79
CA ILE A 176 -6.14 -17.40 11.10
C ILE A 176 -5.53 -18.65 11.72
N ILE A 177 -5.49 -19.75 10.97
CA ILE A 177 -4.93 -21.01 11.46
C ILE A 177 -3.40 -21.05 11.24
N GLY A 178 -2.68 -21.50 12.27
CA GLY A 178 -1.24 -21.75 12.28
C GLY A 178 -0.85 -23.09 11.64
N LYS A 179 0.45 -23.40 11.63
CA LYS A 179 0.95 -24.71 11.18
C LYS A 179 0.33 -25.84 12.03
N ASN A 180 0.08 -27.00 11.42
CA ASN A 180 -0.47 -28.20 12.07
C ASN A 180 -1.86 -28.05 12.70
N HIS A 181 -2.58 -26.96 12.42
CA HIS A 181 -3.95 -26.71 12.92
C HIS A 181 -4.12 -26.75 14.44
N SER A 182 -3.03 -26.65 15.22
CA SER A 182 -3.06 -26.76 16.68
C SER A 182 -3.43 -25.45 17.37
N GLN A 183 -3.04 -24.30 16.81
CA GLN A 183 -3.32 -22.97 17.35
C GLN A 183 -3.81 -22.02 16.26
N ALA A 184 -4.48 -20.97 16.69
CA ALA A 184 -5.02 -19.98 15.79
C ALA A 184 -4.94 -18.57 16.38
N ILE A 185 -5.14 -17.57 15.51
CA ILE A 185 -5.31 -16.18 15.90
C ILE A 185 -6.72 -15.79 15.47
N LEU A 186 -7.56 -15.49 16.46
CA LEU A 186 -8.84 -14.83 16.27
C LEU A 186 -8.56 -13.38 15.83
N THR A 187 -9.26 -12.94 14.79
CA THR A 187 -9.20 -11.56 14.32
C THR A 187 -10.61 -11.01 14.27
N ILE A 188 -10.80 -9.81 14.83
CA ILE A 188 -12.08 -9.11 14.90
C ILE A 188 -11.87 -7.73 14.29
N ASN A 189 -12.66 -7.39 13.28
CA ASN A 189 -12.46 -6.18 12.49
C ASN A 189 -13.75 -5.38 12.39
N ASP A 190 -13.73 -4.12 12.84
CA ASP A 190 -14.84 -3.22 12.63
C ASP A 190 -14.91 -2.76 11.16
N ARG A 191 -16.08 -2.93 10.53
CA ARG A 191 -16.22 -2.67 9.08
C ARG A 191 -16.06 -1.19 8.73
N ALA A 192 -16.52 -0.29 9.58
CA ALA A 192 -16.50 1.15 9.35
C ALA A 192 -15.11 1.77 9.60
N SER A 193 -14.56 1.60 10.79
CA SER A 193 -13.26 2.15 11.22
C SER A 193 -12.06 1.32 10.76
N GLY A 194 -12.25 0.04 10.45
CA GLY A 194 -11.14 -0.89 10.18
C GLY A 194 -10.28 -1.17 11.42
N MET A 195 -10.81 -0.89 12.62
CA MET A 195 -10.16 -1.18 13.89
C MET A 195 -10.11 -2.69 14.10
N LEU A 196 -8.93 -3.18 14.45
CA LEU A 196 -8.62 -4.59 14.59
C LEU A 196 -8.42 -4.96 16.06
N ARG A 197 -8.99 -6.08 16.48
CA ARG A 197 -8.57 -6.83 17.66
C ARG A 197 -8.05 -8.20 17.28
N MET A 198 -7.00 -8.65 17.95
CA MET A 198 -6.38 -9.94 17.70
C MET A 198 -6.12 -10.68 18.99
N ARG A 199 -6.53 -11.95 19.03
CA ARG A 199 -6.28 -12.82 20.17
C ARG A 199 -5.72 -14.16 19.72
N LYS A 200 -4.59 -14.56 20.29
CA LYS A 200 -4.10 -15.93 20.13
C LYS A 200 -5.00 -16.88 20.92
N VAL A 201 -5.47 -17.92 20.26
CA VAL A 201 -6.29 -18.98 20.88
C VAL A 201 -5.53 -20.31 20.85
N GLY A 202 -5.63 -21.06 21.94
CA GLY A 202 -4.96 -22.34 22.11
C GLY A 202 -5.54 -23.47 21.25
N SER A 203 -6.74 -23.28 20.69
CA SER A 203 -7.44 -24.25 19.87
C SER A 203 -8.45 -23.55 18.95
N LYS A 204 -8.86 -24.24 17.87
CA LYS A 204 -9.93 -23.80 16.95
C LYS A 204 -11.32 -24.31 17.34
N GLN A 205 -11.45 -24.98 18.49
CA GLN A 205 -12.74 -25.47 18.97
C GLN A 205 -13.70 -24.31 19.23
N ALA A 206 -14.96 -24.51 18.89
CA ALA A 206 -15.94 -23.42 18.82
C ALA A 206 -16.20 -22.77 20.19
N ASP A 207 -16.17 -23.54 21.26
CA ASP A 207 -16.34 -23.09 22.65
C ASP A 207 -15.16 -22.22 23.13
N VAL A 208 -13.93 -22.62 22.77
CA VAL A 208 -12.71 -21.86 23.07
C VAL A 208 -12.73 -20.53 22.31
N VAL A 209 -13.11 -20.57 21.02
CA VAL A 209 -13.18 -19.38 20.18
C VAL A 209 -14.30 -18.44 20.67
N SER A 210 -15.48 -18.95 21.01
CA SER A 210 -16.60 -18.10 21.48
C SER A 210 -16.27 -17.40 22.80
N LYS A 211 -15.64 -18.09 23.76
CA LYS A 211 -15.18 -17.46 25.02
C LYS A 211 -14.16 -16.37 24.74
N ALA A 212 -13.19 -16.65 23.87
CA ALA A 212 -12.18 -15.67 23.46
C ALA A 212 -12.80 -14.43 22.79
N VAL A 213 -13.86 -14.58 21.98
CA VAL A 213 -14.58 -13.45 21.36
C VAL A 213 -15.23 -12.58 22.45
N VAL A 214 -15.97 -13.17 23.38
CA VAL A 214 -16.67 -12.43 24.45
C VAL A 214 -15.66 -11.69 25.33
N GLU A 215 -14.59 -12.35 25.76
CA GLU A 215 -13.54 -11.73 26.57
C GLU A 215 -12.81 -10.60 25.83
N GLU A 216 -12.51 -10.78 24.53
CA GLU A 216 -11.81 -9.78 23.73
C GLU A 216 -12.67 -8.55 23.42
N LEU A 217 -13.99 -8.67 23.50
CA LEU A 217 -14.96 -7.62 23.18
C LEU A 217 -15.62 -6.99 24.41
N ALA A 218 -15.26 -7.41 25.63
CA ALA A 218 -15.88 -6.96 26.87
C ALA A 218 -15.90 -5.42 27.02
N ASP A 219 -14.82 -4.75 26.65
CA ASP A 219 -14.73 -3.27 26.72
C ASP A 219 -15.40 -2.55 25.53
N TRP A 220 -15.81 -3.30 24.51
CA TRP A 220 -16.56 -2.78 23.36
C TRP A 220 -18.05 -3.09 23.43
N GLU A 221 -18.51 -3.94 24.35
CA GLU A 221 -19.89 -4.43 24.46
C GLU A 221 -20.96 -3.35 24.23
N PRO A 222 -20.91 -2.15 24.87
CA PRO A 222 -21.94 -1.12 24.68
C PRO A 222 -22.04 -0.56 23.26
N TYR A 223 -20.98 -0.74 22.46
CA TYR A 223 -20.85 -0.17 21.12
C TYR A 223 -21.11 -1.20 20.01
N ILE A 224 -21.14 -2.50 20.33
CA ILE A 224 -21.29 -3.56 19.33
C ILE A 224 -22.74 -3.62 18.86
N ARG A 225 -22.90 -3.81 17.55
CA ARG A 225 -24.21 -3.85 16.87
C ARG A 225 -24.45 -5.20 16.23
N THR A 226 -23.48 -5.70 15.48
CA THR A 226 -23.58 -6.98 14.78
C THR A 226 -22.22 -7.66 14.69
N ILE A 227 -22.22 -8.99 14.62
CA ILE A 227 -21.05 -9.78 14.25
C ILE A 227 -21.39 -10.58 13.00
N THR A 228 -20.45 -10.63 12.04
CA THR A 228 -20.53 -11.50 10.88
C THR A 228 -19.32 -12.43 10.82
N SER A 229 -19.54 -13.73 10.59
CA SER A 229 -18.47 -14.70 10.35
C SER A 229 -18.72 -15.54 9.08
N ASP A 230 -17.83 -16.48 8.79
CA ASP A 230 -18.00 -17.42 7.69
C ASP A 230 -18.65 -18.69 8.23
N ASN A 231 -18.96 -19.65 7.36
CA ASN A 231 -19.53 -20.92 7.79
C ASN A 231 -18.46 -21.87 8.39
N GLY A 232 -17.43 -21.33 9.03
CA GLY A 232 -16.41 -22.09 9.76
C GLY A 232 -17.00 -22.78 11.00
N LYS A 233 -16.61 -24.03 11.24
CA LYS A 233 -17.09 -24.79 12.41
C LYS A 233 -16.58 -24.20 13.73
N GLU A 234 -15.48 -23.45 13.69
CA GLU A 234 -14.96 -22.64 14.79
C GLU A 234 -15.96 -21.59 15.30
N PHE A 235 -17.00 -21.25 14.51
CA PHE A 235 -18.05 -20.31 14.89
C PHE A 235 -19.39 -21.00 15.20
N ALA A 236 -19.39 -22.33 15.41
CA ALA A 236 -20.63 -23.06 15.70
C ALA A 236 -21.33 -22.56 16.99
N CYS A 237 -20.57 -22.13 18.01
CA CYS A 237 -21.08 -21.56 19.26
C CYS A 237 -21.47 -20.07 19.16
N HIS A 238 -21.90 -19.60 17.98
CA HIS A 238 -22.31 -18.21 17.75
C HIS A 238 -23.49 -17.74 18.62
N GLU A 239 -24.42 -18.62 18.96
CA GLU A 239 -25.57 -18.30 19.83
C GLU A 239 -25.11 -17.81 21.21
N LEU A 240 -24.07 -18.43 21.79
CA LEU A 240 -23.46 -17.98 23.04
C LEU A 240 -22.89 -16.55 22.92
N ILE A 241 -22.26 -16.23 21.79
CA ILE A 241 -21.70 -14.89 21.54
C ILE A 241 -22.85 -13.88 21.43
N ALA A 242 -23.88 -14.22 20.66
CA ALA A 242 -25.05 -13.38 20.45
C ALA A 242 -25.78 -13.07 21.77
N GLU A 243 -25.96 -14.09 22.62
CA GLU A 243 -26.57 -13.96 23.94
C GLU A 243 -25.71 -13.11 24.87
N LYS A 244 -24.42 -13.45 25.03
CA LYS A 244 -23.53 -12.77 25.99
C LYS A 244 -23.28 -11.30 25.67
N LEU A 245 -23.25 -10.94 24.40
CA LEU A 245 -23.04 -9.55 23.96
C LEU A 245 -24.36 -8.85 23.58
N ASN A 246 -25.51 -9.53 23.72
CA ASN A 246 -26.84 -9.04 23.33
C ASN A 246 -26.88 -8.43 21.92
N ILE A 247 -26.36 -9.16 20.93
CA ILE A 247 -26.22 -8.70 19.53
C ILE A 247 -26.83 -9.69 18.55
N ARG A 248 -27.03 -9.22 17.31
CA ARG A 248 -27.33 -10.11 16.19
C ARG A 248 -26.05 -10.65 15.56
N TYR A 249 -26.06 -11.94 15.25
CA TYR A 249 -24.96 -12.65 14.63
C TYR A 249 -25.37 -13.19 13.26
N PHE A 250 -24.52 -13.00 12.25
CA PHE A 250 -24.80 -13.37 10.87
C PHE A 250 -23.67 -14.23 10.26
N PHE A 251 -24.01 -15.03 9.26
CA PHE A 251 -23.09 -15.85 8.49
C PHE A 251 -23.06 -15.44 7.02
N ALA A 252 -21.87 -15.20 6.47
CA ALA A 252 -21.67 -14.96 5.04
C ALA A 252 -22.12 -16.14 4.20
N ARG A 253 -22.47 -15.91 2.93
CA ARG A 253 -22.88 -17.01 2.06
C ARG A 253 -21.67 -17.88 1.69
N PRO A 254 -21.83 -19.23 1.62
CA PRO A 254 -20.78 -20.09 1.10
C PRO A 254 -20.32 -19.64 -0.29
N TYR A 255 -19.02 -19.65 -0.57
CA TYR A 255 -18.43 -19.26 -1.87
C TYR A 255 -18.54 -17.77 -2.26
N HIS A 256 -19.03 -16.90 -1.37
CA HIS A 256 -19.12 -15.45 -1.60
C HIS A 256 -18.06 -14.68 -0.79
N SER A 257 -16.77 -15.01 -0.98
CA SER A 257 -15.69 -14.46 -0.14
C SER A 257 -15.56 -12.93 -0.22
N TRP A 258 -16.08 -12.31 -1.29
CA TRP A 258 -16.13 -10.86 -1.46
C TRP A 258 -17.07 -10.14 -0.48
N GLU A 259 -18.08 -10.82 0.07
CA GLU A 259 -18.98 -10.27 1.11
C GLU A 259 -18.22 -9.87 2.39
N ARG A 260 -17.00 -10.42 2.55
CA ARG A 260 -16.05 -10.17 3.65
C ARG A 260 -14.73 -9.57 3.14
N GLY A 261 -14.75 -8.76 2.09
CA GLY A 261 -13.54 -8.18 1.48
C GLY A 261 -12.64 -7.39 2.46
N SER A 262 -13.19 -6.91 3.59
CA SER A 262 -12.39 -6.28 4.66
C SER A 262 -11.48 -7.28 5.36
N ASN A 263 -11.99 -8.46 5.71
CA ASN A 263 -11.20 -9.54 6.32
C ASN A 263 -10.12 -10.08 5.39
N GLU A 264 -10.38 -10.24 4.08
CA GLU A 264 -9.33 -10.71 3.15
C GLU A 264 -8.13 -9.76 3.09
N ASN A 265 -8.40 -8.45 3.00
CA ASN A 265 -7.34 -7.45 2.99
C ASN A 265 -6.58 -7.42 4.33
N LEU A 266 -7.31 -7.44 5.44
CA LEU A 266 -6.77 -7.44 6.80
C LEU A 266 -5.90 -8.67 7.07
N ASN A 267 -6.40 -9.86 6.76
CA ASN A 267 -5.63 -11.11 6.85
C ASN A 267 -4.34 -11.00 6.04
N GLY A 268 -4.41 -10.43 4.83
CA GLY A 268 -3.22 -10.20 4.03
C GLY A 268 -2.23 -9.18 4.63
N LEU A 269 -2.64 -8.29 5.53
CA LEU A 269 -1.75 -7.44 6.32
C LEU A 269 -1.15 -8.20 7.49
N ILE A 270 -1.96 -8.97 8.21
CA ILE A 270 -1.49 -9.80 9.33
C ILE A 270 -0.44 -10.82 8.85
N ARG A 271 -0.64 -11.39 7.66
CA ARG A 271 0.32 -12.33 7.04
C ARG A 271 1.68 -11.71 6.67
N GLN A 272 1.83 -10.38 6.75
CA GLN A 272 3.15 -9.72 6.69
C GLN A 272 4.00 -10.07 7.93
N TYR A 273 3.35 -10.22 9.09
CA TYR A 273 3.99 -10.52 10.38
C TYR A 273 3.94 -12.02 10.70
N PHE A 274 2.78 -12.66 10.48
CA PHE A 274 2.57 -14.08 10.74
C PHE A 274 2.38 -14.83 9.42
N LYS A 275 3.51 -15.16 8.77
CA LYS A 275 3.53 -15.83 7.46
C LYS A 275 2.68 -17.12 7.46
N LYS A 276 2.25 -17.54 6.27
CA LYS A 276 1.57 -18.84 6.14
C LYS A 276 2.48 -19.96 6.63
N SER A 277 1.88 -20.94 7.30
CA SER A 277 2.59 -22.08 7.89
C SER A 277 3.59 -21.70 8.99
N THR A 278 3.49 -20.49 9.55
CA THR A 278 4.18 -20.17 10.82
C THR A 278 3.62 -21.06 11.92
N ASP A 279 4.52 -21.62 12.72
CA ASP A 279 4.16 -22.32 13.94
C ASP A 279 3.76 -21.29 15.01
N PHE A 280 2.49 -21.29 15.35
CA PHE A 280 1.92 -20.30 16.26
C PHE A 280 2.29 -20.55 17.72
N THR A 281 2.87 -21.72 18.05
CA THR A 281 3.39 -21.99 19.40
C THR A 281 4.46 -20.99 19.80
N LYS A 282 5.26 -20.54 18.83
CA LYS A 282 6.34 -19.55 19.00
C LYS A 282 5.86 -18.09 19.05
N ILE A 283 4.58 -17.83 18.79
CA ILE A 283 4.00 -16.48 18.83
C ILE A 283 3.46 -16.23 20.23
N THR A 284 3.92 -15.17 20.90
CA THR A 284 3.41 -14.78 22.22
C THR A 284 2.19 -13.86 22.09
N HIS A 285 1.39 -13.73 23.16
CA HIS A 285 0.30 -12.74 23.21
C HIS A 285 0.82 -11.31 23.01
N GLU A 286 2.01 -11.01 23.55
CA GLU A 286 2.66 -9.70 23.39
C GLU A 286 2.98 -9.40 21.92
N MET A 287 3.53 -10.37 21.18
CA MET A 287 3.77 -10.20 19.74
C MET A 287 2.47 -9.93 18.97
N VAL A 288 1.37 -10.60 19.34
CA VAL A 288 0.05 -10.35 18.74
C VAL A 288 -0.40 -8.92 19.01
N LYS A 289 -0.27 -8.44 20.26
CA LYS A 289 -0.68 -7.09 20.64
C LYS A 289 0.16 -6.00 19.97
N GLN A 290 1.46 -6.24 19.81
CA GLN A 290 2.35 -5.34 19.07
C GLN A 290 1.94 -5.22 17.59
N VAL A 291 1.63 -6.35 16.94
CA VAL A 291 1.16 -6.36 15.55
C VAL A 291 -0.19 -5.68 15.42
N GLU A 292 -1.13 -5.95 16.32
CA GLU A 292 -2.43 -5.28 16.38
C GLU A 292 -2.26 -3.75 16.47
N THR A 293 -1.46 -3.28 17.43
CA THR A 293 -1.19 -1.85 17.64
C THR A 293 -0.57 -1.22 16.39
N LYS A 294 0.39 -1.90 15.76
CA LYS A 294 1.03 -1.42 14.53
C LYS A 294 0.02 -1.31 13.38
N LEU A 295 -0.87 -2.30 13.23
CA LEU A 295 -1.90 -2.28 12.19
C LEU A 295 -2.99 -1.22 12.45
N ASN A 296 -3.33 -0.97 13.71
CA ASN A 296 -4.31 0.06 14.11
C ASN A 296 -3.75 1.49 14.02
N LYS A 297 -2.42 1.66 14.11
CA LYS A 297 -1.74 2.93 13.84
C LYS A 297 -1.40 3.15 12.36
N ARG A 298 -1.55 2.13 11.52
CA ARG A 298 -1.17 2.19 10.10
C ARG A 298 -2.24 2.95 9.29
N PRO A 299 -1.86 3.96 8.48
CA PRO A 299 -2.78 4.77 7.70
C PRO A 299 -3.48 3.94 6.63
N ARG A 300 -4.74 4.25 6.32
CA ARG A 300 -5.52 3.59 5.27
C ARG A 300 -5.93 4.59 4.20
N LYS A 301 -5.65 4.28 2.95
CA LYS A 301 -6.06 5.11 1.80
C LYS A 301 -7.57 5.41 1.79
N ARG A 302 -8.39 4.42 2.18
CA ARG A 302 -9.86 4.57 2.24
C ARG A 302 -10.35 5.61 3.26
N PHE A 303 -9.48 6.07 4.16
CA PHE A 303 -9.75 7.09 5.16
C PHE A 303 -8.89 8.33 4.96
N ASP A 304 -8.50 8.61 3.72
CA ASP A 304 -7.56 9.70 3.42
C ASP A 304 -6.31 9.64 4.31
N TYR A 305 -5.75 8.43 4.40
CA TYR A 305 -4.54 8.14 5.17
C TYR A 305 -4.65 8.38 6.69
N GLU A 306 -5.87 8.48 7.24
CA GLU A 306 -6.09 8.29 8.68
C GLU A 306 -5.90 6.82 9.09
N ASN A 307 -5.59 6.63 10.36
CA ASN A 307 -5.45 5.31 10.96
C ASN A 307 -6.78 4.84 11.62
N PRO A 308 -6.98 3.53 11.78
CA PRO A 308 -8.19 2.99 12.41
C PRO A 308 -8.55 3.56 13.78
N ILE A 309 -7.56 3.87 14.63
CA ILE A 309 -7.79 4.46 15.95
C ILE A 309 -8.48 5.83 15.82
N PHE A 310 -7.96 6.68 14.94
CA PHE A 310 -8.55 7.99 14.66
C PHE A 310 -10.00 7.87 14.17
N VAL A 311 -10.25 6.95 13.22
CA VAL A 311 -11.59 6.77 12.64
C VAL A 311 -12.57 6.21 13.67
N MET A 312 -12.14 5.25 14.51
CA MET A 312 -12.95 4.73 15.61
C MET A 312 -13.36 5.87 16.57
N ASN A 313 -12.40 6.68 17.01
CA ASN A 313 -12.68 7.82 17.89
C ASN A 313 -13.66 8.81 17.25
N ARG A 314 -13.52 9.07 15.95
CA ARG A 314 -14.44 9.93 15.21
C ARG A 314 -15.87 9.37 15.20
N LEU A 315 -16.03 8.08 14.94
CA LEU A 315 -17.34 7.42 14.87
C LEU A 315 -18.04 7.33 16.24
N LEU A 316 -17.27 7.14 17.31
CA LEU A 316 -17.81 6.99 18.66
C LEU A 316 -18.09 8.33 19.35
N PHE A 317 -17.22 9.33 19.17
CA PHE A 317 -17.23 10.52 20.00
C PHE A 317 -17.39 11.84 19.23
N ASN A 318 -17.08 11.88 17.93
CA ASN A 318 -17.05 13.12 17.14
C ASN A 318 -17.91 13.05 15.86
N GLN A 319 -19.17 12.62 15.98
CA GLN A 319 -20.11 12.53 14.85
C GLN A 319 -20.49 13.89 14.22
N LYS A 320 -20.06 15.03 14.80
CA LYS A 320 -20.47 16.39 14.38
C LYS A 320 -19.47 17.16 13.48
N LEU A 321 -18.41 16.54 12.98
CA LEU A 321 -17.50 17.23 12.03
C LEU A 321 -17.70 16.70 10.61
N HIS A 322 -18.84 17.06 10.02
CA HIS A 322 -18.93 17.24 8.57
C HIS A 322 -18.47 18.68 8.28
N LEU A 323 -17.28 18.83 7.71
CA LEU A 323 -16.84 20.03 6.98
C LEU A 323 -16.91 19.71 5.50
#